data_AF-A0A6A6X1V9-F1
#
_entry.id   AF-A0A6A6X1V9-F1
#
_cell.length_a   1.000
_cell.length_b   1.000
_cell.length_c   1.000
_cell.angle_alpha   90.00
_cell.angle_beta   90.00
_cell.angle_gamma   90.00
#
_symmetry.space_group_name_H-M   'P 1'
#
loop_
_entity.id
_entity.type
_entity.pdbx_description
1 polymer ?
#
loop_
_entity_poly.entity_id
_entity_poly.type
_entity_poly.pdbx_seq_one_letter_code
_entity_poly.pdbx_strand_id
1 'polypeptide(L)'
;MANRILQVNSDQNPVGKLWISHFLRRNLRVKSVVSRKIKAARAKAATPAQVRAFLELFKHTRSRLNIQAKDIYNIDKTRIALGVCTNTQVLASLSKKKAYVATPENRE
;
A
#
# COMPACT_ATOMS: atom_id res chain seq x y z
N MET A 1 3.70 17.34 -8.12
CA MET A 1 4.61 16.45 -8.86
C MET A 1 4.76 16.89 -10.30
N ALA A 2 3.71 16.82 -11.14
CA ALA A 2 3.79 17.16 -12.57
C ALA A 2 4.34 18.59 -12.84
N ASN A 3 3.85 19.61 -12.14
CA ASN A 3 4.39 20.98 -12.25
C ASN A 3 5.87 21.09 -11.85
N ARG A 4 6.34 20.29 -10.90
CA ARG A 4 7.76 20.28 -10.52
C ARG A 4 8.63 19.69 -11.63
N ILE A 5 8.12 18.66 -12.33
CA ILE A 5 8.82 18.06 -13.48
C ILE A 5 8.88 19.07 -14.64
N LEU A 6 7.80 19.81 -14.90
CA LEU A 6 7.78 20.87 -15.90
C LEU A 6 8.83 21.96 -15.60
N GLN A 7 8.89 22.42 -14.34
CA GLN A 7 9.89 23.40 -13.90
C GLN A 7 11.33 22.91 -14.12
N VAL A 8 11.62 21.64 -13.86
CA VAL A 8 12.94 21.03 -14.12
C VAL A 8 13.25 20.99 -15.62
N ASN A 9 12.23 20.85 -16.47
CA ASN A 9 12.34 20.87 -17.93
C ASN A 9 12.23 22.28 -18.53
N SER A 10 12.37 23.33 -17.72
CA SER A 10 12.28 24.74 -18.14
C SER A 10 10.93 25.17 -18.74
N ASP A 11 9.86 24.40 -18.54
CA ASP A 11 8.50 24.81 -18.89
C ASP A 11 7.82 25.45 -17.67
N GLN A 12 7.45 26.72 -17.81
CA GLN A 12 6.83 27.51 -16.76
C GLN A 12 5.29 27.46 -16.78
N ASN A 13 4.70 26.87 -17.82
CA ASN A 13 3.24 26.77 -17.90
C ASN A 13 2.74 25.67 -16.97
N PRO A 14 1.80 25.94 -16.05
CA PRO A 14 1.27 24.92 -15.17
C PRO A 14 0.44 23.90 -15.96
N VAL A 15 0.41 22.65 -15.49
CA VAL A 15 -0.51 21.66 -16.08
C VAL A 15 -1.95 22.11 -15.94
N GLY A 16 -2.73 21.96 -17.00
CA GLY A 16 -4.16 22.23 -16.99
C GLY A 16 -4.91 21.32 -16.00
N LYS A 17 -6.06 21.78 -15.50
CA LYS A 17 -6.90 21.06 -14.52
C LYS A 17 -7.29 19.64 -14.98
N LEU A 18 -7.47 19.45 -16.29
CA LEU A 18 -7.86 18.16 -16.91
C LEU A 18 -6.66 17.31 -17.35
N TRP A 19 -5.43 17.69 -16.99
CA TRP A 19 -4.24 16.99 -17.46
C TRP A 19 -4.22 15.50 -17.05
N ILE A 20 -4.62 15.17 -15.81
CA ILE A 20 -4.66 13.78 -15.32
C ILE A 20 -5.64 12.93 -16.13
N SER A 21 -6.87 13.42 -16.35
CA SER A 21 -7.88 12.66 -17.10
C SER A 21 -7.45 12.46 -18.56
N HIS A 22 -6.89 13.50 -19.20
CA HIS A 22 -6.35 13.39 -20.55
C HIS A 22 -5.12 12.49 -20.63
N PHE A 23 -4.26 12.48 -19.60
CA PHE A 23 -3.10 11.59 -19.54
C PHE A 23 -3.53 10.12 -19.44
N LEU A 24 -4.49 9.81 -18.56
CA LEU A 24 -5.03 8.45 -18.41
C LEU A 24 -5.73 7.97 -19.69
N ARG A 25 -6.51 8.84 -20.35
CA ARG A 25 -7.18 8.51 -21.61
C ARG A 25 -6.20 8.16 -22.74
N ARG A 26 -5.05 8.85 -22.80
CA ARG A 26 -4.00 8.57 -23.80
C ARG A 26 -3.15 7.34 -23.47
N ASN A 27 -3.05 6.96 -22.20
CA ASN A 27 -2.17 5.91 -21.72
C ASN A 27 -2.96 4.77 -21.07
N LEU A 28 -3.60 3.93 -21.88
CA LEU A 28 -4.43 2.80 -21.42
C LEU A 28 -3.66 1.75 -20.58
N ARG A 29 -2.32 1.81 -20.57
CA ARG A 29 -1.45 0.96 -19.74
C ARG A 29 -1.42 1.38 -18.27
N VAL A 30 -1.92 2.57 -17.94
CA VAL A 30 -1.81 3.19 -16.61
C VAL A 30 -3.21 3.57 -16.11
N LYS A 31 -3.43 3.46 -14.81
CA LYS A 31 -4.66 3.89 -14.13
C LYS A 31 -4.34 4.62 -12.83
N SER A 32 -5.29 5.43 -12.36
CA SER A 32 -5.26 5.99 -11.01
C SER A 32 -5.80 4.94 -10.02
N VAL A 33 -5.06 4.71 -8.92
CA VAL A 33 -5.47 3.83 -7.83
C VAL A 33 -5.36 4.58 -6.53
N VAL A 34 -6.34 4.38 -5.65
CA VAL A 34 -6.28 4.88 -4.29
C VAL A 34 -5.28 4.04 -3.48
N SER A 35 -4.21 4.66 -3.02
CA SER A 35 -3.20 3.99 -2.20
C SER A 35 -3.69 3.80 -0.77
N ARG A 36 -3.17 2.75 -0.11
CA ARG A 36 -3.39 2.46 1.30
C ARG A 36 -2.08 2.64 2.06
N LYS A 37 -2.14 3.35 3.19
CA LYS A 37 -0.98 3.46 4.07
C LYS A 37 -0.67 2.12 4.73
N ILE A 38 0.61 1.78 4.80
CA ILE A 38 1.13 0.68 5.62
C ILE A 38 2.25 1.23 6.50
N LYS A 39 2.35 0.77 7.75
CA LYS A 39 3.46 1.15 8.63
C LYS A 39 4.77 0.72 7.99
N ALA A 40 5.74 1.65 7.87
CA ALA A 40 7.03 1.37 7.25
C ALA A 40 7.75 0.19 7.92
N ALA A 41 7.71 0.10 9.25
CA ALA A 41 8.26 -1.03 10.00
C ALA A 41 7.64 -2.37 9.56
N ARG A 42 6.32 -2.43 9.32
CA ARG A 42 5.63 -3.64 8.85
C ARG A 42 6.04 -4.00 7.43
N ALA A 43 6.17 -3.01 6.55
CA ALA A 43 6.64 -3.25 5.18
C ALA A 43 8.08 -3.78 5.17
N LYS A 44 8.95 -3.25 6.03
CA LYS A 44 10.36 -3.66 6.16
C LYS A 44 10.52 -5.05 6.80
N ALA A 45 9.73 -5.37 7.81
CA ALA A 45 9.83 -6.62 8.57
C ALA A 45 9.09 -7.82 7.93
N ALA A 46 8.34 -7.61 6.84
CA ALA A 46 7.61 -8.69 6.16
C ALA A 46 8.39 -9.23 4.96
N THR A 47 9.65 -9.63 5.16
CA THR A 47 10.44 -10.26 4.09
C THR A 47 9.90 -11.65 3.77
N PRO A 48 10.09 -12.16 2.53
CA PRO A 48 9.64 -13.51 2.17
C PRO A 48 10.21 -14.60 3.10
N ALA A 49 11.45 -14.43 3.56
CA ALA A 49 12.08 -15.35 4.51
C ALA A 49 11.39 -15.33 5.88
N GLN A 50 11.14 -14.14 6.44
CA GLN A 50 10.45 -13.99 7.73
C GLN A 50 9.02 -14.52 7.68
N VAL A 51 8.30 -14.24 6.59
CA VAL A 51 6.92 -14.74 6.40
C VAL A 51 6.93 -16.26 6.31
N ARG A 52 7.85 -16.87 5.56
CA ARG A 52 7.97 -18.34 5.49
C ARG A 52 8.31 -18.95 6.85
N ALA A 53 9.30 -18.40 7.55
CA ALA A 53 9.70 -18.89 8.87
C ALA A 53 8.52 -18.85 9.87
N PHE A 54 7.75 -17.77 9.87
CA PHE A 54 6.53 -17.67 10.69
C PHE A 54 5.49 -18.73 10.33
N LEU A 55 5.20 -18.93 9.03
CA LEU A 55 4.20 -19.89 8.58
C LEU A 55 4.59 -21.33 8.92
N GLU A 56 5.86 -21.69 8.78
CA GLU A 56 6.35 -23.03 9.14
C GLU A 56 6.28 -23.26 10.65
N LEU A 57 6.74 -22.29 11.45
CA LEU A 57 6.59 -22.35 12.91
C LEU A 57 5.12 -22.46 13.34
N PHE A 58 4.24 -21.70 12.69
CA PHE A 58 2.80 -21.74 12.95
C PHE A 58 2.20 -23.12 12.64
N LYS A 59 2.52 -23.69 11.47
CA LYS A 59 2.07 -25.05 11.10
C LYS A 59 2.56 -26.10 12.09
N HIS A 60 3.85 -26.05 12.45
CA HIS A 60 4.43 -26.98 13.41
C HIS A 60 3.77 -26.86 14.78
N THR A 61 3.57 -25.64 15.27
CA THR A 61 2.89 -25.38 16.54
C THR A 61 1.45 -25.87 16.54
N ARG A 62 0.71 -25.59 15.46
CA ARG A 62 -0.66 -26.06 15.27
C ARG A 62 -0.73 -27.59 15.31
N SER A 63 0.18 -28.27 14.60
CA SER A 63 0.23 -29.74 14.57
C SER A 63 0.60 -30.32 15.92
N ARG A 64 1.60 -29.76 16.61
CA ARG A 64 2.06 -30.23 17.92
C ARG A 64 0.98 -30.10 18.99
N LEU A 65 0.19 -29.03 18.93
CA LEU A 65 -0.87 -28.73 19.91
C LEU A 65 -2.25 -29.25 19.47
N ASN A 66 -2.34 -29.93 18.32
CA ASN A 66 -3.60 -30.41 17.73
C ASN A 66 -4.71 -29.34 17.64
N ILE A 67 -4.34 -28.09 17.32
CA ILE A 67 -5.29 -26.98 17.19
C ILE A 67 -6.03 -27.12 15.85
N GLN A 68 -7.35 -27.25 15.89
CA GLN A 68 -8.15 -27.37 14.67
C GLN A 68 -8.31 -25.99 14.00
N ALA A 69 -8.49 -25.98 12.68
CA ALA A 69 -8.64 -24.73 11.93
C ALA A 69 -9.83 -23.88 12.43
N LYS A 70 -10.90 -24.52 12.91
CA LYS A 70 -12.09 -23.86 13.49
C LYS A 70 -11.80 -23.11 14.80
N ASP A 71 -10.71 -23.48 15.49
CA ASP A 71 -10.33 -22.90 16.78
C ASP A 71 -9.32 -21.76 16.60
N ILE A 72 -8.99 -21.39 15.36
CA ILE A 72 -8.05 -20.32 15.03
C ILE A 72 -8.83 -19.03 14.78
N TYR A 73 -8.68 -18.08 15.70
CA TYR A 73 -9.27 -16.75 15.58
C TYR A 73 -8.17 -15.72 15.33
N ASN A 74 -8.39 -14.84 14.34
CA ASN A 74 -7.53 -13.69 14.16
C ASN A 74 -7.87 -12.64 15.22
N ILE A 75 -6.95 -12.38 16.14
CA ILE A 75 -7.05 -11.24 17.05
C ILE A 75 -6.33 -10.06 16.38
N ASP A 76 -6.99 -9.40 15.44
CA ASP A 76 -6.60 -8.04 15.10
C ASP A 76 -7.29 -7.09 16.07
N LYS A 77 -6.50 -6.38 16.88
CA LYS A 77 -7.02 -5.20 17.59
C LYS A 77 -7.51 -4.22 16.53
N THR A 78 -8.83 -4.08 16.41
CA THR A 78 -9.48 -2.99 15.69
C THR A 78 -9.16 -1.68 16.42
N ARG A 79 -7.96 -1.14 16.19
CA ARG A 79 -7.66 0.24 16.56
C ARG A 79 -8.46 1.12 15.60
N ILE A 80 -9.55 1.69 16.07
CA ILE A 80 -10.23 2.79 15.39
C ILE A 80 -9.20 3.92 15.28
N ALA A 81 -8.70 4.16 14.07
CA ALA A 81 -7.77 5.25 13.81
C ALA A 81 -8.59 6.53 13.59
N LEU A 82 -8.96 7.20 14.68
CA LEU A 82 -9.47 8.57 14.60
C LEU A 82 -8.33 9.46 14.07
N GLY A 83 -8.52 10.09 12.89
CA GLY A 83 -7.59 11.07 12.34
C GLY A 83 -6.60 10.60 11.26
N VAL A 84 -6.54 9.31 10.89
CA VAL A 84 -5.67 8.86 9.77
C VAL A 84 -6.43 8.90 8.45
N CYS A 85 -6.81 10.10 8.03
CA CYS A 85 -7.45 10.34 6.74
C CYS A 85 -6.43 10.93 5.77
N THR A 86 -5.88 10.12 4.87
CA THR A 86 -5.48 10.56 3.53
C THR A 86 -5.13 9.35 2.69
N ASN A 87 -6.14 8.85 1.99
CA ASN A 87 -5.98 7.96 0.85
C ASN A 87 -5.42 8.80 -0.32
N THR A 88 -4.13 8.65 -0.65
CA THR A 88 -3.51 9.40 -1.75
C THR A 88 -3.78 8.70 -3.08
N GLN A 89 -4.15 9.43 -4.13
CA GLN A 89 -4.21 8.90 -5.50
C GLN A 89 -2.80 8.71 -6.05
N VAL A 90 -2.54 7.53 -6.63
CA VAL A 90 -1.26 7.21 -7.28
C VAL A 90 -1.51 6.63 -8.67
N LEU A 91 -0.56 6.87 -9.58
CA LEU A 91 -0.55 6.22 -10.90
C LEU A 91 0.06 4.83 -10.77
N ALA A 92 -0.61 3.82 -11.31
CA ALA A 92 -0.14 2.44 -11.30
C ALA A 92 -0.44 1.76 -12.65
N SER A 93 0.23 0.64 -12.92
CA SER A 93 -0.10 -0.21 -14.06
C SER A 93 -1.57 -0.65 -14.02
N LEU A 94 -2.18 -0.82 -15.19
CA LEU A 94 -3.56 -1.27 -15.34
C LEU A 94 -3.86 -2.55 -14.54
N SER A 95 -2.90 -3.47 -14.42
CA SER A 95 -3.05 -4.73 -13.69
C SER A 95 -3.05 -4.56 -12.15
N LYS A 96 -2.47 -3.48 -11.61
CA LYS A 96 -2.37 -3.28 -10.16
C LYS A 96 -3.70 -2.89 -9.54
N LYS A 97 -4.29 -3.76 -8.71
CA LYS A 97 -5.55 -3.45 -7.98
C LYS A 97 -5.34 -2.58 -6.73
N LYS A 98 -4.15 -2.64 -6.12
CA LYS A 98 -3.84 -1.97 -4.85
C LYS A 98 -2.44 -1.37 -4.90
N ALA A 99 -2.28 -0.20 -4.30
CA ALA A 99 -0.99 0.42 -4.06
C ALA A 99 -0.83 0.62 -2.55
N TYR A 100 0.37 0.33 -2.04
CA TYR A 100 0.71 0.53 -0.64
C TYR A 100 1.81 1.57 -0.54
N VAL A 101 1.64 2.53 0.37
CA VAL A 101 2.63 3.58 0.63
C VAL A 101 3.10 3.43 2.06
N ALA A 102 4.41 3.21 2.22
CA ALA A 102 5.03 3.16 3.54
C ALA A 102 4.92 4.53 4.20
N THR A 103 4.39 4.59 5.41
CA THR A 103 4.27 5.83 6.17
C THR A 103 5.20 5.77 7.39
N PRO A 104 5.96 6.85 7.68
CA PRO A 104 6.83 6.92 8.85
C PRO A 104 6.07 7.12 10.16
N GLU A 105 4.74 7.28 10.14
CA GLU A 105 3.87 7.51 11.31
C GLU A 105 4.29 6.66 12.53
N ASN A 106 4.99 7.31 13.46
CA ASN A 106 4.97 6.95 14.87
C ASN A 106 3.54 7.22 15.33
N ARG A 107 2.88 6.17 15.84
CA ARG A 107 1.52 6.26 16.41
C ARG A 107 1.63 6.32 17.92
N GLU A 108 2.46 7.24 18.39
CA GLU A 108 2.41 7.76 19.75
C GLU A 108 1.67 9.08 19.72
#